data_AF-R6Y4F2-F1
#
_entry.id   AF-R6Y4F2-F1
#
_cell.length_a   1.000
_cell.length_b   1.000
_cell.length_c   1.000
_cell.angle_alpha   90.00
_cell.angle_beta   90.00
_cell.angle_gamma   90.00
#
_symmetry.space_group_name_H-M   'P 1'
#
loop_
_entity.id
_entity.type
_entity.pdbx_description
1 polymer ?
#
loop_
_entity_poly.entity_id
_entity_poly.type
_entity_poly.pdbx_seq_one_letter_code
_entity_poly.pdbx_strand_id
1 'polypeptide(L)'
;MSLKIIRGISFLSIILCLTSCSNNTSNSTEMKIGDDISLLENVKLDYDNAFFDDFSTGVSKENWYIGKQAWGGSNGGVIPENIKYTDDGSLVIQANGAYYDDNDIRGVGDIKDGRYTGGALISKFLVQSGRYEIKMKVLPRQGACSAFWTFAYDTENALNHEIDIELPGGTRSNTISFTNVLNTNYITEQFSNSQDVNSETINGSPSYYNDGEWHTFGFDWYTNPEKVIYYVDGKISAISNVFVPLMQSRLWVGCWFPVTSAFVGTANFETDYMYVDYVKYIPFLDQPFTKFNPAVNGYAEDYEYPSEPISSPVNNKISNGDFDNVLLKNSRIGGWNATKRITEDKEIEEVCNVIEYEGKDESKCLFVKDEGLAYQIIDSVYENFEHTLSFYGKGKGKVVLRYYGATDTEILEFKEVEVDSDNLNLYMIDGIAPKNTQRIRINVESSKGNTIYIDNVSLYQK
;
A
#
# COMPACT_ATOMS: atom_id res chain seq x y z
N MET A 1 -45.84 12.16 -12.55
CA MET A 1 -45.39 13.55 -12.43
C MET A 1 -44.91 13.73 -10.99
N SER A 2 -43.63 13.48 -10.76
CA SER A 2 -43.01 13.51 -9.43
C SER A 2 -41.63 14.15 -9.59
N LEU A 3 -41.42 15.25 -8.89
CA LEU A 3 -40.26 16.12 -8.97
C LEU A 3 -38.99 15.40 -8.52
N LYS A 4 -37.96 15.42 -9.39
CA LYS A 4 -36.58 15.14 -9.02
C LYS A 4 -36.03 16.33 -8.24
N ILE A 5 -35.53 16.07 -7.03
CA ILE A 5 -34.78 17.03 -6.22
C ILE A 5 -33.37 17.13 -6.84
N ILE A 6 -33.09 18.28 -7.46
CA ILE A 6 -31.76 18.68 -7.90
C ILE A 6 -31.10 19.36 -6.69
N ARG A 7 -30.06 18.75 -6.11
CA ARG A 7 -29.21 19.40 -5.12
C ARG A 7 -28.29 20.37 -5.86
N GLY A 8 -28.54 21.66 -5.67
CA GLY A 8 -27.75 22.75 -6.21
C GLY A 8 -26.40 22.88 -5.51
N ILE A 9 -25.36 23.06 -6.32
CA ILE A 9 -24.02 23.48 -5.92
C ILE A 9 -24.09 24.98 -5.61
N SER A 10 -23.84 25.35 -4.35
CA SER A 10 -23.76 26.74 -3.92
C SER A 10 -22.35 27.27 -4.18
N PHE A 11 -22.16 27.96 -5.30
CA PHE A 11 -21.06 28.89 -5.52
C PHE A 11 -21.30 30.13 -4.64
N LEU A 12 -20.44 30.38 -3.64
CA LEU A 12 -20.28 31.72 -3.11
C LEU A 12 -18.81 31.96 -2.74
N SER A 13 -18.13 32.61 -3.69
CA SER A 13 -16.81 33.20 -3.54
C SER A 13 -16.88 34.37 -2.55
N ILE A 14 -16.04 34.37 -1.52
CA ILE A 14 -15.66 35.58 -0.80
C ILE A 14 -14.13 35.68 -0.87
N ILE A 15 -13.70 36.56 -1.78
CA ILE A 15 -12.34 37.06 -1.91
C ILE A 15 -12.16 38.12 -0.82
N LEU A 16 -11.23 37.88 0.12
CA LEU A 16 -10.60 38.95 0.89
C LEU A 16 -9.17 39.13 0.39
N CYS A 17 -8.98 40.09 -0.52
CA CYS A 17 -7.66 40.64 -0.82
C CYS A 17 -7.23 41.54 0.35
N LEU A 18 -6.28 41.07 1.16
CA LEU A 18 -5.44 41.95 1.96
C LEU A 18 -4.17 42.24 1.16
N THR A 19 -4.11 43.44 0.59
CA THR A 19 -2.91 44.00 -0.04
C THR A 19 -1.90 44.35 1.06
N SER A 20 -0.89 43.50 1.25
CA SER A 20 0.35 43.90 1.91
C SER A 20 1.31 44.40 0.83
N CYS A 21 1.52 45.71 0.78
CA CYS A 21 2.64 46.30 0.03
C CYS A 21 3.92 46.05 0.83
N SER A 22 4.72 45.07 0.44
CA SER A 22 6.11 44.95 0.85
C SER A 22 7.03 45.12 -0.35
N ASN A 23 8.05 45.96 -0.14
CA ASN A 23 9.02 46.44 -1.11
C ASN A 23 9.65 45.37 -2.01
N ASN A 24 9.95 45.77 -3.24
CA ASN A 24 10.83 45.09 -4.19
C ASN A 24 12.19 44.77 -3.56
N THR A 25 12.34 43.52 -3.15
CA THR A 25 13.61 42.80 -3.11
C THR A 25 13.34 41.48 -3.83
N SER A 26 14.05 41.23 -4.93
CA SER A 26 14.07 39.94 -5.63
C SER A 26 14.66 38.87 -4.70
N ASN A 27 13.82 38.32 -3.83
CA ASN A 27 14.15 37.15 -3.04
C ASN A 27 13.67 35.93 -3.82
N SER A 28 14.56 35.32 -4.60
CA SER A 28 14.39 33.91 -4.98
C SER A 28 14.40 33.12 -3.67
N THR A 29 13.22 32.88 -3.11
CA THR A 29 13.10 32.10 -1.87
C THR A 29 13.42 30.67 -2.26
N GLU A 30 14.62 30.22 -1.92
CA GLU A 30 15.07 28.86 -2.17
C GLU A 30 14.12 27.91 -1.44
N MET A 31 13.39 27.10 -2.21
CA MET A 31 12.48 26.07 -1.68
C MET A 31 13.26 25.02 -0.90
N LYS A 32 12.71 24.56 0.22
CA LYS A 32 13.32 23.57 1.11
C LYS A 32 12.33 22.46 1.46
N ILE A 33 12.85 21.33 1.90
CA ILE A 33 12.06 20.23 2.43
C ILE A 33 11.21 20.75 3.61
N GLY A 34 9.93 20.40 3.62
CA GLY A 34 8.93 20.84 4.60
C GLY A 34 8.23 22.15 4.28
N ASP A 35 8.70 22.93 3.31
CA ASP A 35 7.97 24.11 2.81
C ASP A 35 6.71 23.68 2.05
N ASP A 36 5.68 24.54 2.04
CA ASP A 36 4.52 24.34 1.17
C ASP A 36 4.93 24.42 -0.32
N ILE A 37 4.41 23.50 -1.12
CA ILE A 37 4.67 23.45 -2.55
C ILE A 37 4.12 24.70 -3.24
N SER A 38 4.97 25.33 -4.03
CA SER A 38 4.63 26.49 -4.85
C SER A 38 5.30 26.39 -6.22
N LEU A 39 4.76 27.09 -7.22
CA LEU A 39 5.35 27.12 -8.56
C LEU A 39 6.64 27.94 -8.55
N LEU A 40 7.61 27.53 -9.38
CA LEU A 40 8.75 28.39 -9.70
C LEU A 40 8.28 29.68 -10.40
N GLU A 41 9.05 30.76 -10.21
CA GLU A 41 8.77 32.05 -10.83
C GLU A 41 8.63 31.91 -12.36
N ASN A 42 7.65 32.60 -12.93
CA ASN A 42 7.33 32.60 -14.36
C ASN A 42 6.80 31.27 -14.94
N VAL A 43 6.64 30.21 -14.14
CA VAL A 43 5.95 28.99 -14.57
C VAL A 43 4.44 29.16 -14.42
N LYS A 44 3.69 28.70 -15.42
CA LYS A 44 2.22 28.74 -15.45
C LYS A 44 1.66 27.36 -15.74
N LEU A 45 0.56 27.04 -15.07
CA LEU A 45 -0.21 25.82 -15.31
C LEU A 45 -1.04 25.97 -16.60
N ASP A 46 -1.07 24.90 -17.39
CA ASP A 46 -1.90 24.76 -18.57
C ASP A 46 -3.15 23.95 -18.24
N TYR A 47 -4.18 24.64 -17.76
CA TYR A 47 -5.45 24.00 -17.41
C TYR A 47 -6.26 23.50 -18.61
N ASP A 48 -5.99 24.02 -19.81
CA ASP A 48 -6.70 23.60 -21.03
C ASP A 48 -6.28 22.18 -21.45
N ASN A 49 -5.08 21.75 -21.05
CA ASN A 49 -4.54 20.42 -21.31
C ASN A 49 -4.39 19.57 -20.03
N ALA A 50 -5.08 19.94 -18.95
CA ALA A 50 -5.08 19.17 -17.71
C ALA A 50 -5.83 17.84 -17.86
N PHE A 51 -5.37 16.84 -17.10
CA PHE A 51 -6.01 15.54 -16.95
C PHE A 51 -6.42 15.33 -15.48
N PHE A 52 -7.61 14.76 -15.29
CA PHE A 52 -8.14 14.38 -13.99
C PHE A 52 -8.99 13.13 -14.13
N ASP A 53 -8.80 12.16 -13.24
CA ASP A 53 -9.61 10.95 -13.13
C ASP A 53 -9.83 10.64 -11.64
N ASP A 54 -11.08 10.61 -11.22
CA ASP A 54 -11.51 10.27 -9.85
C ASP A 54 -12.10 8.85 -9.74
N PHE A 55 -12.06 8.08 -10.84
CA PHE A 55 -12.53 6.70 -10.90
C PHE A 55 -14.00 6.49 -10.48
N SER A 56 -14.78 7.56 -10.33
CA SER A 56 -16.20 7.50 -9.92
C SER A 56 -17.09 6.80 -10.95
N THR A 57 -16.62 6.67 -12.18
CA THR A 57 -17.28 5.93 -13.28
C THR A 57 -16.50 4.68 -13.69
N GLY A 58 -15.62 4.18 -12.83
CA GLY A 58 -14.74 3.04 -13.09
C GLY A 58 -13.49 3.36 -13.88
N VAL A 59 -12.75 2.32 -14.28
CA VAL A 59 -11.47 2.47 -14.98
C VAL A 59 -11.70 2.70 -16.48
N SER A 60 -11.53 3.95 -16.92
CA SER A 60 -11.75 4.33 -18.32
C SER A 60 -10.74 3.65 -19.26
N LYS A 61 -11.25 2.79 -20.15
CA LYS A 61 -10.46 2.20 -21.23
C LYS A 61 -9.95 3.20 -22.26
N GLU A 62 -10.48 4.41 -22.31
CA GLU A 62 -9.97 5.46 -23.19
C GLU A 62 -8.74 6.16 -22.59
N ASN A 63 -8.65 6.18 -21.25
CA ASN A 63 -7.58 6.87 -20.52
C ASN A 63 -6.45 5.93 -20.12
N TRP A 64 -6.74 4.66 -19.84
CA TRP A 64 -5.80 3.74 -19.21
C TRP A 64 -5.67 2.43 -19.98
N TYR A 65 -4.45 1.91 -20.06
CA TYR A 65 -4.20 0.48 -20.16
C TYR A 65 -4.15 -0.11 -18.74
N ILE A 66 -4.63 -1.34 -18.58
CA ILE A 66 -4.39 -2.14 -17.37
C ILE A 66 -3.22 -3.07 -17.64
N GLY A 67 -2.19 -3.02 -16.80
CA GLY A 67 -0.98 -3.85 -16.93
C GLY A 67 -1.28 -5.34 -16.78
N LYS A 68 -0.69 -6.13 -17.68
CA LYS A 68 -0.71 -7.60 -17.69
C LYS A 68 0.68 -8.10 -18.05
N GLN A 69 1.64 -7.83 -17.18
CA GLN A 69 3.05 -8.09 -17.40
C GLN A 69 3.82 -8.21 -16.09
N ALA A 70 5.08 -8.63 -16.17
CA ALA A 70 5.98 -8.71 -15.03
C ALA A 70 7.34 -8.11 -15.39
N TRP A 71 8.01 -7.53 -14.38
CA TRP A 71 9.37 -7.04 -14.45
C TRP A 71 10.13 -7.40 -13.17
N GLY A 72 11.47 -7.38 -13.22
CA GLY A 72 12.35 -7.74 -12.11
C GLY A 72 12.50 -9.25 -11.88
N GLY A 73 11.47 -10.06 -12.11
CA GLY A 73 11.47 -11.51 -11.85
C GLY A 73 11.07 -11.86 -10.41
N SER A 74 11.01 -13.16 -10.09
CA SER A 74 10.65 -13.71 -8.76
C SER A 74 9.31 -13.20 -8.16
N ASN A 75 8.41 -12.69 -9.00
CA ASN A 75 7.09 -12.21 -8.60
C ASN A 75 5.99 -12.76 -9.53
N GLY A 76 4.73 -12.49 -9.20
CA GLY A 76 3.57 -12.84 -10.02
C GLY A 76 3.21 -11.81 -11.09
N GLY A 77 3.85 -10.65 -11.08
CA GLY A 77 3.58 -9.54 -12.00
C GLY A 77 2.37 -8.70 -11.62
N VAL A 78 2.03 -7.74 -12.47
CA VAL A 78 0.77 -6.99 -12.41
C VAL A 78 -0.24 -7.62 -13.35
N ILE A 79 -1.49 -7.74 -12.89
CA ILE A 79 -2.55 -8.45 -13.60
C ILE A 79 -3.88 -7.67 -13.58
N PRO A 80 -4.76 -7.87 -14.58
CA PRO A 80 -6.04 -7.17 -14.63
C PRO A 80 -6.99 -7.48 -13.48
N GLU A 81 -7.00 -8.71 -12.96
CA GLU A 81 -7.88 -9.17 -11.89
C GLU A 81 -7.67 -8.40 -10.57
N ASN A 82 -6.49 -7.78 -10.42
CA ASN A 82 -6.15 -6.95 -9.27
C ASN A 82 -6.54 -5.48 -9.43
N ILE A 83 -7.12 -5.08 -10.57
CA ILE A 83 -7.64 -3.72 -10.79
C ILE A 83 -9.16 -3.74 -10.65
N LYS A 84 -9.66 -3.00 -9.64
CA LYS A 84 -11.09 -2.90 -9.32
C LYS A 84 -11.44 -1.44 -9.08
N TYR A 85 -12.72 -1.13 -8.94
CA TYR A 85 -13.17 0.17 -8.48
C TYR A 85 -14.37 0.01 -7.56
N THR A 86 -14.56 0.95 -6.65
CA THR A 86 -15.62 0.89 -5.64
C THR A 86 -16.90 1.55 -6.12
N ASP A 87 -18.02 1.13 -5.53
CA ASP A 87 -19.34 1.73 -5.76
C ASP A 87 -19.46 3.18 -5.23
N ASP A 88 -18.57 3.57 -4.31
CA ASP A 88 -18.43 4.93 -3.77
C ASP A 88 -17.41 5.82 -4.50
N GLY A 89 -16.70 5.27 -5.50
CA GLY A 89 -15.82 6.03 -6.39
C GLY A 89 -14.37 6.11 -5.93
N SER A 90 -13.63 5.01 -6.09
CA SER A 90 -12.18 4.95 -5.94
C SER A 90 -11.63 3.77 -6.74
N LEU A 91 -10.41 3.91 -7.26
CA LEU A 91 -9.65 2.77 -7.79
C LEU A 91 -9.13 1.92 -6.62
N VAL A 92 -9.24 0.61 -6.77
CA VAL A 92 -8.70 -0.38 -5.83
C VAL A 92 -7.69 -1.24 -6.56
N ILE A 93 -6.47 -1.29 -6.02
CA ILE A 93 -5.40 -2.15 -6.49
C ILE A 93 -5.16 -3.21 -5.43
N GLN A 94 -5.58 -4.44 -5.72
CA GLN A 94 -5.33 -5.60 -4.87
C GLN A 94 -3.86 -6.03 -4.99
N ALA A 95 -3.28 -6.43 -3.86
CA ALA A 95 -1.97 -7.06 -3.81
C ALA A 95 -2.07 -8.37 -3.03
N ASN A 96 -1.50 -9.44 -3.60
CA ASN A 96 -1.51 -10.77 -3.02
C ASN A 96 -0.09 -11.13 -2.57
N GLY A 97 0.11 -11.32 -1.27
CA GLY A 97 1.41 -11.59 -0.67
C GLY A 97 1.80 -13.06 -0.65
N ALA A 98 2.72 -13.40 0.26
CA ALA A 98 3.27 -14.75 0.40
C ALA A 98 2.26 -15.80 0.89
N TYR A 99 1.19 -15.37 1.57
CA TYR A 99 0.20 -16.24 2.20
C TYR A 99 -1.11 -16.33 1.42
N TYR A 100 -1.18 -15.73 0.23
CA TYR A 100 -2.32 -15.91 -0.67
C TYR A 100 -2.41 -17.37 -1.13
N ASP A 101 -3.59 -17.97 -0.98
CA ASP A 101 -3.83 -19.39 -1.26
C ASP A 101 -5.25 -19.70 -1.79
N ASP A 102 -6.02 -18.69 -2.17
CA ASP A 102 -7.37 -18.87 -2.77
C ASP A 102 -7.33 -19.57 -4.13
N ASN A 103 -6.18 -19.56 -4.82
CA ASN A 103 -5.94 -20.20 -6.12
C ASN A 103 -6.89 -19.76 -7.26
N ASP A 104 -7.61 -18.65 -7.09
CA ASP A 104 -8.54 -18.10 -8.09
C ASP A 104 -7.85 -17.18 -9.09
N ILE A 105 -6.63 -16.71 -8.77
CA ILE A 105 -5.83 -15.81 -9.60
C ILE A 105 -4.56 -16.52 -10.13
N ARG A 106 -4.13 -16.12 -11.33
CA ARG A 106 -2.88 -16.60 -11.96
C ARG A 106 -1.93 -15.44 -12.27
N GLY A 107 -0.70 -15.56 -11.80
CA GLY A 107 0.36 -14.59 -12.10
C GLY A 107 0.88 -14.69 -13.54
N VAL A 108 1.33 -13.57 -14.08
CA VAL A 108 1.99 -13.46 -15.39
C VAL A 108 3.52 -13.49 -15.29
N GLY A 109 4.08 -13.27 -14.10
CA GLY A 109 5.52 -13.36 -13.80
C GLY A 109 6.04 -14.79 -13.56
N ASP A 110 7.16 -14.92 -12.86
CA ASP A 110 7.79 -16.21 -12.54
C ASP A 110 6.93 -17.06 -11.58
N ILE A 111 6.19 -16.39 -10.69
CA ILE A 111 5.28 -17.03 -9.73
C ILE A 111 3.87 -17.08 -10.33
N LYS A 112 3.35 -18.29 -10.54
CA LYS A 112 2.10 -18.51 -11.29
C LYS A 112 0.87 -18.76 -10.43
N ASP A 113 1.05 -19.02 -9.15
CA ASP A 113 0.00 -19.45 -8.21
C ASP A 113 -0.78 -18.28 -7.57
N GLY A 114 -0.67 -17.08 -8.14
CA GLY A 114 -1.37 -15.87 -7.69
C GLY A 114 -0.63 -15.09 -6.60
N ARG A 115 0.35 -15.70 -5.92
CA ARG A 115 1.21 -14.98 -4.97
C ARG A 115 2.10 -13.95 -5.65
N TYR A 116 2.41 -12.89 -4.90
CA TYR A 116 3.22 -11.75 -5.32
C TYR A 116 2.66 -11.08 -6.59
N THR A 117 1.34 -11.04 -6.73
CA THR A 117 0.65 -10.35 -7.82
C THR A 117 0.10 -9.01 -7.34
N GLY A 118 0.25 -7.99 -8.17
CA GLY A 118 -0.31 -6.66 -7.95
C GLY A 118 -1.09 -6.17 -9.16
N GLY A 119 -1.25 -4.86 -9.32
CA GLY A 119 -1.94 -4.24 -10.44
C GLY A 119 -1.33 -2.89 -10.80
N ALA A 120 -1.41 -2.50 -12.07
CA ALA A 120 -0.95 -1.18 -12.51
C ALA A 120 -1.84 -0.62 -13.64
N LEU A 121 -2.04 0.70 -13.63
CA LEU A 121 -2.60 1.47 -14.73
C LEU A 121 -1.49 2.22 -15.46
N ILE A 122 -1.62 2.32 -16.79
CA ILE A 122 -0.69 3.01 -17.67
C ILE A 122 -1.47 3.99 -18.54
N SER A 123 -1.13 5.27 -18.53
CA SER A 123 -1.87 6.27 -19.30
C SER A 123 -1.80 6.00 -20.81
N LYS A 124 -2.93 6.09 -21.50
CA LYS A 124 -3.01 6.11 -22.97
C LYS A 124 -2.60 7.46 -23.55
N PHE A 125 -2.81 8.52 -22.79
CA PHE A 125 -2.23 9.84 -23.08
C PHE A 125 -0.74 9.88 -22.73
N LEU A 126 -0.05 10.87 -23.28
CA LEU A 126 1.35 11.17 -23.00
C LEU A 126 1.45 12.36 -22.05
N VAL A 127 2.50 12.36 -21.24
CA VAL A 127 2.76 13.40 -20.24
C VAL A 127 4.15 14.00 -20.42
N GLN A 128 4.33 15.23 -19.96
CA GLN A 128 5.55 16.02 -20.03
C GLN A 128 5.68 16.94 -18.79
N SER A 129 6.58 17.92 -18.79
CA SER A 129 6.70 18.90 -17.69
C SER A 129 5.33 19.37 -17.15
N GLY A 130 5.19 19.42 -15.84
CA GLY A 130 3.91 19.71 -15.21
C GLY A 130 3.85 19.35 -13.73
N ARG A 131 2.68 19.58 -13.15
CA ARG A 131 2.32 19.16 -11.80
C ARG A 131 1.58 17.83 -11.85
N TYR A 132 2.11 16.85 -11.15
CA TYR A 132 1.54 15.52 -10.99
C TYR A 132 1.10 15.35 -9.55
N GLU A 133 -0.07 14.77 -9.35
CA GLU A 133 -0.60 14.49 -8.02
C GLU A 133 -1.47 13.24 -8.05
N ILE A 134 -1.30 12.41 -7.04
CA ILE A 134 -2.17 11.29 -6.71
C ILE A 134 -2.66 11.47 -5.28
N LYS A 135 -3.93 11.18 -5.03
CA LYS A 135 -4.45 11.00 -3.67
C LYS A 135 -4.72 9.53 -3.44
N MET A 136 -3.98 8.91 -2.53
CA MET A 136 -4.01 7.48 -2.31
C MET A 136 -3.94 7.09 -0.84
N LYS A 137 -4.47 5.91 -0.53
CA LYS A 137 -4.07 5.11 0.63
C LYS A 137 -3.10 4.05 0.11
N VAL A 138 -1.85 4.10 0.54
CA VAL A 138 -0.85 3.11 0.10
C VAL A 138 -1.24 1.71 0.58
N LEU A 139 -0.74 0.68 -0.10
CA LEU A 139 -0.83 -0.68 0.41
C LEU A 139 -0.17 -0.73 1.81
N PRO A 140 -0.91 -1.08 2.88
CA PRO A 140 -0.39 -0.90 4.22
C PRO A 140 0.42 -2.11 4.72
N ARG A 141 1.21 -2.72 3.82
CA ARG A 141 2.06 -3.89 4.07
C ARG A 141 3.41 -3.73 3.39
N GLN A 142 4.47 -4.19 4.05
CA GLN A 142 5.76 -4.36 3.40
C GLN A 142 5.73 -5.49 2.36
N GLY A 143 6.71 -5.48 1.46
CA GLY A 143 6.91 -6.49 0.43
C GLY A 143 6.28 -6.20 -0.93
N ALA A 144 5.44 -5.17 -1.01
CA ALA A 144 4.96 -4.62 -2.27
C ALA A 144 5.16 -3.10 -2.27
N CYS A 145 5.42 -2.56 -3.46
CA CYS A 145 5.66 -1.15 -3.70
C CYS A 145 4.38 -0.49 -4.21
N SER A 146 3.82 0.45 -3.43
CA SER A 146 2.83 1.41 -3.94
C SER A 146 3.58 2.52 -4.66
N ALA A 147 3.29 2.71 -5.94
CA ALA A 147 4.07 3.56 -6.82
C ALA A 147 3.19 4.49 -7.67
N PHE A 148 3.70 5.71 -7.87
CA PHE A 148 3.18 6.70 -8.80
C PHE A 148 4.35 7.30 -9.57
N TRP A 149 4.40 7.07 -10.88
CA TRP A 149 5.59 7.39 -11.65
C TRP A 149 5.33 7.76 -13.11
N THR A 150 6.28 8.47 -13.71
CA THR A 150 6.34 8.61 -15.17
C THR A 150 7.41 7.70 -15.74
N PHE A 151 7.17 7.09 -16.90
CA PHE A 151 8.13 6.17 -17.51
C PHE A 151 8.22 6.35 -19.03
N ALA A 152 9.45 6.46 -19.52
CA ALA A 152 9.82 6.41 -20.93
C ALA A 152 11.15 5.66 -21.10
N TYR A 153 11.09 4.49 -21.72
CA TYR A 153 12.27 3.71 -22.05
C TYR A 153 12.53 3.71 -23.56
N ASP A 154 13.67 4.23 -23.98
CA ASP A 154 14.16 4.13 -25.34
C ASP A 154 15.08 2.91 -25.46
N THR A 155 14.56 1.84 -26.04
CA THR A 155 15.31 0.59 -26.23
C THR A 155 16.48 0.74 -27.19
N GLU A 156 16.44 1.67 -28.15
CA GLU A 156 17.50 1.84 -29.14
C GLU A 156 18.72 2.51 -28.53
N ASN A 157 18.51 3.48 -27.64
CA ASN A 157 19.56 4.28 -27.01
C ASN A 157 19.81 3.93 -25.54
N ALA A 158 19.06 2.98 -24.98
CA ALA A 158 19.11 2.58 -23.57
C ALA A 158 18.90 3.77 -22.60
N LEU A 159 17.97 4.67 -22.95
CA LEU A 159 17.58 5.79 -22.09
C LEU A 159 16.40 5.38 -21.23
N ASN A 160 16.45 5.69 -19.92
CA ASN A 160 15.35 5.49 -18.99
C ASN A 160 14.98 6.84 -18.36
N HIS A 161 13.97 7.49 -18.93
CA HIS A 161 13.45 8.76 -18.45
C HIS A 161 12.27 8.51 -17.53
N GLU A 162 12.51 8.64 -16.23
CA GLU A 162 11.58 8.20 -15.19
C GLU A 162 11.63 9.12 -13.96
N ILE A 163 10.47 9.26 -13.29
CA ILE A 163 10.28 10.02 -12.04
C ILE A 163 9.31 9.23 -11.19
N ASP A 164 9.72 8.87 -9.97
CA ASP A 164 9.00 7.95 -9.10
C ASP A 164 8.73 8.54 -7.72
N ILE A 165 7.56 8.18 -7.20
CA ILE A 165 7.27 8.17 -5.77
C ILE A 165 6.91 6.74 -5.39
N GLU A 166 7.64 6.18 -4.41
CA GLU A 166 7.53 4.78 -4.00
C GLU A 166 7.43 4.64 -2.48
N LEU A 167 6.49 3.81 -2.03
CA LEU A 167 6.30 3.43 -0.63
C LEU A 167 6.13 1.91 -0.47
N PRO A 168 6.61 1.31 0.64
CA PRO A 168 7.37 1.95 1.72
C PRO A 168 8.76 2.40 1.26
N GLY A 169 9.23 3.54 1.79
CA GLY A 169 10.62 3.98 1.64
C GLY A 169 11.55 3.28 2.63
N GLY A 170 12.78 3.77 2.75
CA GLY A 170 13.75 3.33 3.74
C GLY A 170 14.88 2.44 3.21
N THR A 171 14.85 2.07 1.92
CA THR A 171 15.91 1.25 1.31
C THR A 171 17.28 1.95 1.33
N ARG A 172 17.32 3.29 1.24
CA ARG A 172 18.58 4.06 1.32
C ARG A 172 18.99 4.39 2.75
N SER A 173 18.06 4.37 3.70
CA SER A 173 18.32 4.59 5.13
C SER A 173 18.49 3.28 5.93
N ASN A 174 18.42 2.12 5.26
CA ASN A 174 18.48 0.76 5.81
C ASN A 174 17.31 0.36 6.73
N THR A 175 16.26 1.18 6.84
CA THR A 175 15.08 0.87 7.66
C THR A 175 13.82 1.07 6.85
N ILE A 176 13.39 -0.02 6.20
CA ILE A 176 12.18 -0.03 5.39
C ILE A 176 10.97 0.23 6.30
N SER A 177 10.25 1.30 6.02
CA SER A 177 9.09 1.71 6.81
C SER A 177 8.21 2.70 6.06
N PHE A 178 6.99 2.88 6.55
CA PHE A 178 6.07 3.90 6.04
C PHE A 178 6.30 5.28 6.64
N THR A 179 7.40 5.48 7.39
CA THR A 179 7.85 6.81 7.79
C THR A 179 8.68 7.49 6.70
N ASN A 180 9.04 6.76 5.64
CA ASN A 180 9.88 7.26 4.58
C ASN A 180 9.17 7.19 3.23
N VAL A 181 9.41 8.19 2.38
CA VAL A 181 9.02 8.18 0.96
C VAL A 181 10.28 8.14 0.11
N LEU A 182 10.37 7.19 -0.81
CA LEU A 182 11.45 7.14 -1.79
C LEU A 182 11.04 7.96 -3.02
N ASN A 183 11.84 8.96 -3.33
CA ASN A 183 11.68 9.82 -4.50
C ASN A 183 12.87 9.59 -5.42
N THR A 184 12.64 9.18 -6.66
CA THR A 184 13.75 8.93 -7.59
C THR A 184 13.48 9.54 -8.96
N ASN A 185 14.52 10.03 -9.63
CA ASN A 185 14.45 10.32 -11.05
C ASN A 185 15.66 9.76 -11.81
N TYR A 186 15.45 9.40 -13.07
CA TYR A 186 16.39 8.72 -13.95
C TYR A 186 16.47 9.39 -15.32
N ILE A 187 17.65 9.40 -15.93
CA ILE A 187 17.80 9.49 -17.40
C ILE A 187 18.36 8.20 -18.00
N THR A 188 19.02 7.38 -17.16
CA THR A 188 19.35 5.97 -17.39
C THR A 188 19.38 5.27 -16.02
N GLU A 189 19.46 3.94 -15.97
CA GLU A 189 19.63 3.21 -14.70
C GLU A 189 20.89 3.63 -13.92
N GLN A 190 21.95 4.05 -14.61
CA GLN A 190 23.23 4.47 -14.03
C GLN A 190 23.24 5.95 -13.63
N PHE A 191 22.41 6.76 -14.29
CA PHE A 191 22.30 8.20 -14.06
C PHE A 191 20.94 8.48 -13.44
N SER A 192 20.90 8.29 -12.12
CA SER A 192 19.71 8.43 -11.29
C SER A 192 20.02 9.08 -9.95
N ASN A 193 19.00 9.67 -9.33
CA ASN A 193 19.11 10.27 -8.01
C ASN A 193 17.94 9.83 -7.14
N SER A 194 18.22 9.01 -6.13
CA SER A 194 17.24 8.53 -5.15
C SER A 194 17.36 9.30 -3.84
N GLN A 195 16.25 9.79 -3.32
CA GLN A 195 16.15 10.51 -2.06
C GLN A 195 15.08 9.88 -1.17
N ASP A 196 15.54 9.36 -0.04
CA ASP A 196 14.72 8.64 0.91
C ASP A 196 14.47 9.55 2.11
N VAL A 197 13.25 10.10 2.20
CA VAL A 197 12.98 11.23 3.09
C VAL A 197 11.97 10.83 4.16
N ASN A 198 12.39 11.01 5.41
CA ASN A 198 11.57 10.72 6.58
C ASN A 198 10.46 11.78 6.75
N SER A 199 9.28 11.33 7.13
CA SER A 199 8.09 12.12 7.34
C SER A 199 8.24 13.15 8.46
N GLU A 200 9.06 12.90 9.48
CA GLU A 200 9.39 13.89 10.50
C GLU A 200 10.16 15.07 9.92
N THR A 201 11.06 14.84 8.95
CA THR A 201 11.75 15.91 8.23
C THR A 201 10.78 16.76 7.40
N ILE A 202 9.73 16.14 6.86
CA ILE A 202 8.71 16.81 6.03
C ILE A 202 7.71 17.57 6.91
N ASN A 203 7.20 16.92 7.94
CA ASN A 203 6.04 17.37 8.71
C ASN A 203 6.42 18.09 10.00
N GLY A 204 7.66 17.96 10.47
CA GLY A 204 8.12 18.44 11.78
C GLY A 204 7.74 17.50 12.93
N SER A 205 7.05 16.40 12.65
CA SER A 205 6.68 15.35 13.61
C SER A 205 6.56 13.99 12.91
N PRO A 206 6.82 12.87 13.61
CA PRO A 206 6.63 11.53 13.05
C PRO A 206 5.21 11.32 12.50
N SER A 207 5.14 10.68 11.34
CA SER A 207 3.88 10.25 10.70
C SER A 207 4.14 8.99 9.86
N TYR A 208 3.09 8.21 9.64
CA TYR A 208 3.17 6.91 8.96
C TYR A 208 2.18 6.90 7.82
N TYR A 209 2.64 6.78 6.58
CA TYR A 209 1.76 6.88 5.41
C TYR A 209 0.88 5.64 5.17
N ASN A 210 1.00 4.60 6.00
CA ASN A 210 0.11 3.44 6.00
C ASN A 210 -0.91 3.47 7.16
N ASP A 211 -1.22 4.65 7.68
CA ASP A 211 -2.17 4.90 8.77
C ASP A 211 -3.64 4.73 8.37
N GLY A 212 -3.93 4.35 7.12
CA GLY A 212 -5.30 4.15 6.64
C GLY A 212 -6.00 5.44 6.20
N GLU A 213 -5.31 6.58 6.27
CA GLU A 213 -5.82 7.87 5.82
C GLU A 213 -5.44 8.16 4.36
N TRP A 214 -6.16 9.12 3.77
CA TRP A 214 -5.86 9.61 2.43
C TRP A 214 -4.73 10.63 2.48
N HIS A 215 -3.65 10.35 1.75
CA HIS A 215 -2.55 11.29 1.56
C HIS A 215 -2.43 11.70 0.09
N THR A 216 -1.92 12.91 -0.14
CA THR A 216 -1.55 13.37 -1.48
C THR A 216 -0.05 13.22 -1.68
N PHE A 217 0.35 12.65 -2.81
CA PHE A 217 1.73 12.54 -3.23
C PHE A 217 1.87 13.15 -4.61
N GLY A 218 2.97 13.81 -4.90
CA GLY A 218 3.15 14.37 -6.22
C GLY A 218 4.51 15.00 -6.45
N PHE A 219 4.70 15.48 -7.67
CA PHE A 219 5.89 16.23 -8.04
C PHE A 219 5.58 17.29 -9.08
N ASP A 220 6.31 18.40 -9.00
CA ASP A 220 6.45 19.34 -10.09
C ASP A 220 7.71 18.99 -10.89
N TRP A 221 7.52 18.64 -12.16
CA TRP A 221 8.60 18.35 -13.10
C TRP A 221 8.85 19.55 -14.00
N TYR A 222 9.97 20.23 -13.81
CA TYR A 222 10.46 21.35 -14.60
C TYR A 222 11.61 20.90 -15.51
N THR A 223 11.58 21.31 -16.77
CA THR A 223 12.67 21.04 -17.73
C THR A 223 13.50 22.28 -18.03
N ASN A 224 13.01 23.47 -17.65
CA ASN A 224 13.76 24.72 -17.65
C ASN A 224 13.30 25.65 -16.51
N PRO A 225 14.09 25.80 -15.42
CA PRO A 225 15.31 25.04 -15.15
C PRO A 225 15.02 23.55 -14.96
N GLU A 226 15.98 22.68 -15.25
CA GLU A 226 15.88 21.25 -14.97
C GLU A 226 15.77 21.01 -13.45
N LYS A 227 14.57 20.63 -12.99
CA LYS A 227 14.29 20.36 -11.58
C LYS A 227 13.08 19.46 -11.40
N VAL A 228 13.15 18.55 -10.44
CA VAL A 228 11.97 17.83 -9.92
C VAL A 228 11.79 18.21 -8.46
N ILE A 229 10.59 18.65 -8.09
CA ILE A 229 10.21 19.01 -6.71
C ILE A 229 9.11 18.07 -6.27
N TYR A 230 9.43 17.14 -5.39
CA TYR A 230 8.50 16.16 -4.85
C TYR A 230 7.81 16.72 -3.61
N TYR A 231 6.58 16.28 -3.36
CA TYR A 231 5.82 16.68 -2.19
C TYR A 231 4.88 15.58 -1.68
N VAL A 232 4.58 15.66 -0.39
CA VAL A 232 3.58 14.86 0.31
C VAL A 232 2.69 15.81 1.11
N ASP A 233 1.37 15.70 0.97
CA ASP A 233 0.39 16.57 1.64
C ASP A 233 0.66 18.06 1.45
N GLY A 234 1.05 18.41 0.22
CA GLY A 234 1.41 19.76 -0.17
C GLY A 234 2.74 20.26 0.40
N LYS A 235 3.50 19.46 1.17
CA LYS A 235 4.82 19.82 1.68
C LYS A 235 5.93 19.18 0.89
N ILE A 236 6.97 19.95 0.57
CA ILE A 236 8.11 19.47 -0.21
C ILE A 236 8.80 18.32 0.53
N SER A 237 8.90 17.17 -0.12
CA SER A 237 9.60 15.99 0.39
C SER A 237 11.05 15.94 -0.12
N ALA A 238 11.27 16.24 -1.39
CA ALA A 238 12.60 16.20 -2.00
C ALA A 238 12.73 17.20 -3.14
N ILE A 239 13.98 17.61 -3.42
CA ILE A 239 14.30 18.48 -4.56
C ILE A 239 15.46 17.83 -5.31
N SER A 240 15.33 17.66 -6.61
CA SER A 240 16.36 17.10 -7.48
C SER A 240 16.65 18.05 -8.65
N ASN A 241 17.91 18.36 -8.89
CA ASN A 241 18.39 19.20 -10.00
C ASN A 241 19.45 18.47 -10.85
N VAL A 242 19.48 17.14 -10.75
CA VAL A 242 20.38 16.25 -11.48
C VAL A 242 19.57 15.13 -12.10
N PHE A 243 20.00 14.66 -13.28
CA PHE A 243 19.36 13.57 -14.01
C PHE A 243 17.86 13.80 -14.25
N VAL A 244 17.48 15.05 -14.50
CA VAL A 244 16.08 15.42 -14.71
C VAL A 244 15.62 14.94 -16.08
N PRO A 245 14.52 14.18 -16.18
CA PRO A 245 14.03 13.70 -17.46
C PRO A 245 13.61 14.85 -18.39
N LEU A 246 13.73 14.64 -19.70
CA LEU A 246 13.25 15.56 -20.74
C LEU A 246 12.32 14.90 -21.77
N MET A 247 12.22 13.57 -21.81
CA MET A 247 11.40 12.84 -22.80
C MET A 247 9.93 12.81 -22.40
N GLN A 248 9.01 12.91 -23.37
CA GLN A 248 7.60 12.62 -23.12
C GLN A 248 7.43 11.17 -22.66
N SER A 249 6.61 10.99 -21.63
CA SER A 249 6.46 9.73 -20.91
C SER A 249 5.01 9.29 -20.86
N ARG A 250 4.79 8.11 -20.29
CA ARG A 250 3.46 7.68 -19.80
C ARG A 250 3.43 7.80 -18.29
N LEU A 251 2.26 8.12 -17.76
CA LEU A 251 1.97 8.12 -16.33
C LEU A 251 1.54 6.72 -15.90
N TRP A 252 2.04 6.28 -14.76
CA TRP A 252 1.78 4.99 -14.18
C TRP A 252 1.34 5.14 -12.72
N VAL A 253 0.41 4.27 -12.33
CA VAL A 253 -0.06 4.08 -10.95
C VAL A 253 -0.10 2.59 -10.71
N GLY A 254 0.45 2.11 -9.60
CA GLY A 254 0.41 0.68 -9.37
C GLY A 254 0.87 0.24 -7.99
N CYS A 255 0.53 -1.01 -7.68
CA CYS A 255 1.11 -1.78 -6.60
C CYS A 255 1.79 -3.00 -7.21
N TRP A 256 3.09 -3.18 -7.00
CA TRP A 256 3.87 -4.28 -7.60
C TRP A 256 4.85 -4.90 -6.62
N PHE A 257 5.37 -6.09 -6.92
CA PHE A 257 6.23 -6.86 -6.01
C PHE A 257 7.67 -6.91 -6.52
N PRO A 258 8.60 -6.16 -5.91
CA PRO A 258 10.01 -6.22 -6.27
C PRO A 258 10.68 -7.53 -5.84
N VAL A 259 11.76 -7.89 -6.51
CA VAL A 259 12.52 -9.13 -6.27
C VAL A 259 13.11 -9.19 -4.87
N THR A 260 13.64 -8.06 -4.39
CA THR A 260 14.46 -8.00 -3.18
C THR A 260 13.72 -7.39 -2.02
N SER A 261 13.74 -8.09 -0.88
CA SER A 261 13.21 -7.56 0.37
C SER A 261 14.01 -6.40 0.92
N ALA A 262 15.23 -6.15 0.42
CA ALA A 262 16.02 -4.96 0.76
C ALA A 262 15.40 -3.66 0.19
N PHE A 263 14.45 -3.76 -0.75
CA PHE A 263 13.78 -2.61 -1.31
C PHE A 263 12.55 -2.21 -0.49
N VAL A 264 11.55 -3.10 -0.39
CA VAL A 264 10.25 -2.81 0.25
C VAL A 264 9.87 -3.75 1.39
N GLY A 265 10.78 -4.60 1.85
CA GLY A 265 10.56 -5.54 2.94
C GLY A 265 10.00 -6.87 2.44
N THR A 266 9.40 -7.67 3.32
CA THR A 266 8.90 -9.01 2.96
C THR A 266 7.38 -9.02 2.95
N ALA A 267 6.78 -9.61 1.91
CA ALA A 267 5.34 -9.66 1.73
C ALA A 267 4.66 -10.73 2.60
N ASN A 268 4.83 -10.68 3.92
CA ASN A 268 4.24 -11.61 4.88
C ASN A 268 2.77 -11.28 5.14
N PHE A 269 1.95 -11.40 4.10
CA PHE A 269 0.52 -11.19 4.15
C PHE A 269 -0.20 -12.04 3.09
N GLU A 270 -1.51 -12.17 3.25
CA GLU A 270 -2.39 -12.86 2.31
C GLU A 270 -2.81 -11.91 1.21
N THR A 271 -3.78 -11.04 1.48
CA THR A 271 -4.28 -10.04 0.53
C THR A 271 -4.45 -8.71 1.26
N ASP A 272 -4.06 -7.61 0.63
CA ASP A 272 -4.27 -6.25 1.14
C ASP A 272 -4.46 -5.30 -0.05
N TYR A 273 -4.88 -4.05 0.18
CA TYR A 273 -5.32 -3.15 -0.88
C TYR A 273 -4.68 -1.76 -0.81
N MET A 274 -4.30 -1.24 -1.99
CA MET A 274 -4.02 0.17 -2.23
C MET A 274 -5.27 0.83 -2.82
N TYR A 275 -5.57 2.05 -2.40
CA TYR A 275 -6.73 2.83 -2.87
C TYR A 275 -6.28 4.12 -3.52
N VAL A 276 -6.94 4.55 -4.59
CA VAL A 276 -6.69 5.84 -5.24
C VAL A 276 -8.00 6.58 -5.42
N ASP A 277 -8.08 7.77 -4.82
CA ASP A 277 -9.23 8.68 -4.91
C ASP A 277 -9.17 9.42 -6.24
N TYR A 278 -8.01 9.99 -6.58
CA TYR A 278 -7.81 10.59 -7.90
C TYR A 278 -6.37 10.58 -8.38
N VAL A 279 -6.22 10.74 -9.69
CA VAL A 279 -4.97 11.13 -10.35
C VAL A 279 -5.19 12.47 -11.08
N LYS A 280 -4.23 13.37 -10.95
CA LYS A 280 -4.25 14.71 -11.55
C LYS A 280 -2.91 14.99 -12.22
N TYR A 281 -2.97 15.49 -13.45
CA TYR A 281 -1.81 15.98 -14.19
C TYR A 281 -2.16 17.32 -14.82
N ILE A 282 -1.35 18.35 -14.56
CA ILE A 282 -1.52 19.67 -15.15
C ILE A 282 -0.19 20.09 -15.80
N PRO A 283 -0.12 20.16 -17.14
CA PRO A 283 1.10 20.56 -17.83
C PRO A 283 1.57 21.96 -17.43
N PHE A 284 2.86 22.24 -17.58
CA PHE A 284 3.39 23.59 -17.53
C PHE A 284 3.51 24.19 -18.94
N LEU A 285 3.14 25.46 -19.07
CA LEU A 285 3.33 26.24 -20.29
C LEU A 285 4.82 26.50 -20.55
N ASP A 286 5.19 26.53 -21.84
CA ASP A 286 6.48 26.99 -22.34
C ASP A 286 7.73 26.24 -21.80
N GLN A 287 7.56 25.00 -21.35
CA GLN A 287 8.65 24.11 -20.92
C GLN A 287 9.14 23.23 -22.09
N PRO A 288 10.46 23.16 -22.37
CA PRO A 288 10.98 22.35 -23.46
C PRO A 288 10.89 20.85 -23.12
N PHE A 289 10.64 19.99 -24.12
CA PHE A 289 10.69 18.54 -23.95
C PHE A 289 11.06 17.85 -25.26
N THR A 290 11.55 16.62 -25.16
CA THR A 290 11.82 15.72 -26.29
C THR A 290 10.57 14.90 -26.58
N LYS A 291 10.01 15.07 -27.77
CA LYS A 291 8.87 14.25 -28.23
C LYS A 291 9.27 12.79 -28.28
N PHE A 292 8.49 11.95 -27.60
CA PHE A 292 8.69 10.51 -27.54
C PHE A 292 7.36 9.83 -27.28
N ASN A 293 7.20 8.59 -27.74
CA ASN A 293 6.01 7.79 -27.48
C ASN A 293 6.46 6.43 -26.93
N PRO A 294 6.48 6.26 -25.60
CA PRO A 294 6.88 5.01 -24.97
C PRO A 294 5.97 3.86 -25.43
N ALA A 295 6.61 2.75 -25.82
CA ALA A 295 5.90 1.51 -26.09
C ALA A 295 5.22 0.98 -24.83
N VAL A 296 4.04 0.39 -24.99
CA VAL A 296 3.33 -0.31 -23.92
C VAL A 296 3.20 -1.77 -24.32
N ASN A 297 3.71 -2.67 -23.49
CA ASN A 297 3.66 -4.11 -23.69
C ASN A 297 2.83 -4.75 -22.59
N GLY A 298 2.21 -5.90 -22.88
CA GLY A 298 1.49 -6.72 -21.90
C GLY A 298 0.42 -5.95 -21.13
N TYR A 299 -0.76 -5.82 -21.72
CA TYR A 299 -1.91 -5.16 -21.11
C TYR A 299 -3.19 -5.98 -21.32
N ALA A 300 -4.21 -5.65 -20.52
CA ALA A 300 -5.53 -6.25 -20.53
C ALA A 300 -6.24 -6.11 -21.89
N GLU A 301 -6.90 -7.18 -22.32
CA GLU A 301 -7.91 -7.11 -23.38
C GLU A 301 -9.17 -6.37 -22.89
N ASP A 302 -10.00 -5.85 -23.80
CA ASP A 302 -11.20 -5.07 -23.45
C ASP A 302 -12.15 -5.79 -22.47
N TYR A 303 -12.26 -7.13 -22.54
CA TYR A 303 -13.12 -7.93 -21.66
C TYR A 303 -12.55 -8.14 -20.25
N GLU A 304 -11.29 -7.80 -20.03
CA GLU A 304 -10.58 -7.94 -18.75
C GLU A 304 -10.65 -6.67 -17.90
N TYR A 305 -11.24 -5.58 -18.41
CA TYR A 305 -11.51 -4.38 -17.62
C TYR A 305 -12.62 -4.66 -16.61
N PRO A 306 -12.55 -4.10 -15.39
CA PRO A 306 -13.59 -4.28 -14.40
C PRO A 306 -14.91 -3.70 -14.95
N SER A 307 -15.93 -4.55 -15.03
CA SER A 307 -17.22 -4.21 -15.64
C SER A 307 -18.24 -3.68 -14.63
N GLU A 308 -18.07 -4.00 -13.36
CA GLU A 308 -18.96 -3.61 -12.27
C GLU A 308 -18.14 -3.16 -11.05
N PRO A 309 -18.65 -2.23 -10.23
CA PRO A 309 -17.98 -1.84 -9.00
C PRO A 309 -18.03 -2.96 -7.96
N ILE A 310 -17.11 -2.90 -7.01
CA ILE A 310 -17.14 -3.71 -5.78
C ILE A 310 -17.53 -2.83 -4.58
N SER A 311 -17.96 -3.43 -3.48
CA SER A 311 -17.94 -2.72 -2.21
C SER A 311 -16.50 -2.50 -1.75
N SER A 312 -16.23 -1.36 -1.13
CA SER A 312 -14.91 -1.03 -0.57
C SER A 312 -14.39 -2.16 0.33
N PRO A 313 -13.30 -2.84 -0.05
CA PRO A 313 -12.73 -3.89 0.78
C PRO A 313 -12.26 -3.30 2.11
N VAL A 314 -12.22 -4.14 3.14
CA VAL A 314 -11.67 -3.76 4.45
C VAL A 314 -10.40 -4.57 4.68
N ASN A 315 -9.31 -3.87 4.95
CA ASN A 315 -8.00 -4.49 5.11
C ASN A 315 -7.95 -5.30 6.43
N ASN A 316 -8.15 -6.62 6.34
CA ASN A 316 -7.89 -7.53 7.45
C ASN A 316 -6.38 -7.77 7.56
N LYS A 317 -5.77 -7.40 8.68
CA LYS A 317 -4.33 -7.62 8.85
C LYS A 317 -3.96 -9.09 9.07
N ILE A 318 -4.93 -9.93 9.45
CA ILE A 318 -4.75 -11.38 9.62
C ILE A 318 -4.71 -12.08 8.27
N SER A 319 -3.75 -12.97 8.11
CA SER A 319 -3.67 -13.91 6.99
C SER A 319 -4.25 -15.27 7.38
N ASN A 320 -5.10 -15.82 6.53
CA ASN A 320 -5.72 -17.14 6.64
C ASN A 320 -6.37 -17.35 8.02
N GLY A 321 -7.20 -16.38 8.44
CA GLY A 321 -7.85 -16.37 9.75
C GLY A 321 -9.08 -17.28 9.86
N ASP A 322 -9.65 -17.70 8.75
CA ASP A 322 -10.73 -18.70 8.63
C ASP A 322 -10.20 -20.16 8.61
N PHE A 323 -8.92 -20.33 8.31
CA PHE A 323 -8.24 -21.62 8.17
C PHE A 323 -8.82 -22.54 7.07
N ASP A 324 -9.58 -22.02 6.11
CA ASP A 324 -10.32 -22.85 5.15
C ASP A 324 -9.43 -23.41 4.02
N ASN A 325 -8.46 -22.63 3.56
CA ASN A 325 -7.57 -22.98 2.44
C ASN A 325 -6.17 -23.47 2.88
N VAL A 326 -5.88 -23.40 4.18
CA VAL A 326 -4.56 -23.73 4.76
C VAL A 326 -4.55 -25.05 5.52
N LEU A 327 -3.40 -25.73 5.49
CA LEU A 327 -3.12 -26.90 6.32
C LEU A 327 -1.74 -26.75 6.99
N LEU A 328 -1.53 -27.48 8.10
CA LEU A 328 -0.23 -27.52 8.73
C LEU A 328 0.81 -28.19 7.82
N LYS A 329 1.89 -27.47 7.54
CA LYS A 329 3.05 -27.95 6.80
C LYS A 329 4.30 -27.25 7.28
N ASN A 330 5.34 -28.01 7.67
CA ASN A 330 6.61 -27.47 8.14
C ASN A 330 6.43 -26.41 9.24
N SER A 331 5.60 -26.71 10.25
CA SER A 331 5.31 -25.80 11.36
C SER A 331 4.64 -24.47 10.95
N ARG A 332 3.98 -24.44 9.78
CA ARG A 332 3.21 -23.30 9.27
C ARG A 332 1.79 -23.70 8.89
N ILE A 333 0.84 -22.80 9.15
CA ILE A 333 -0.56 -22.89 8.73
C ILE A 333 -0.85 -21.57 8.01
N GLY A 334 -0.53 -21.51 6.72
CA GLY A 334 -0.46 -20.24 5.98
C GLY A 334 0.41 -19.20 6.67
N GLY A 335 -0.19 -18.06 7.02
CA GLY A 335 0.46 -16.99 7.78
C GLY A 335 0.78 -17.30 9.24
N TRP A 336 0.25 -18.38 9.82
CA TRP A 336 0.47 -18.76 11.22
C TRP A 336 1.67 -19.69 11.39
N ASN A 337 2.37 -19.55 12.51
CA ASN A 337 3.43 -20.44 12.97
C ASN A 337 2.88 -21.37 14.04
N ALA A 338 3.17 -22.66 13.93
CA ALA A 338 2.85 -23.67 14.92
C ALA A 338 4.11 -24.08 15.70
N THR A 339 4.04 -24.09 17.02
CA THR A 339 5.13 -24.49 17.89
C THR A 339 4.58 -25.03 19.22
N LYS A 340 5.48 -25.32 20.17
CA LYS A 340 5.15 -25.88 21.48
C LYS A 340 6.14 -25.43 22.53
N ARG A 341 5.74 -25.44 23.81
CA ARG A 341 6.66 -25.19 24.92
C ARG A 341 7.72 -26.30 24.96
N ILE A 342 8.89 -25.96 25.52
CA ILE A 342 10.02 -26.91 25.66
C ILE A 342 9.64 -28.13 26.54
N THR A 343 8.63 -27.98 27.40
CA THR A 343 8.10 -29.03 28.27
C THR A 343 7.11 -29.98 27.57
N GLU A 344 6.77 -29.71 26.30
CA GLU A 344 5.84 -30.53 25.52
C GLU A 344 6.58 -31.56 24.66
N ASP A 345 6.35 -32.82 24.97
CA ASP A 345 7.02 -33.94 24.32
C ASP A 345 6.32 -34.38 23.02
N LYS A 346 5.03 -34.06 22.82
CA LYS A 346 4.25 -34.45 21.62
C LYS A 346 4.68 -33.70 20.37
N GLU A 347 4.51 -34.29 19.19
CA GLU A 347 4.85 -33.62 17.93
C GLU A 347 3.95 -32.39 17.67
N ILE A 348 4.43 -31.44 16.85
CA ILE A 348 3.72 -30.17 16.61
C ILE A 348 2.32 -30.43 16.04
N GLU A 349 2.19 -31.37 15.12
CA GLU A 349 0.93 -31.75 14.46
C GLU A 349 -0.09 -32.32 15.45
N GLU A 350 0.38 -32.87 16.58
CA GLU A 350 -0.48 -33.37 17.63
C GLU A 350 -1.02 -32.23 18.49
N VAL A 351 -0.25 -31.15 18.69
CA VAL A 351 -0.59 -30.06 19.62
C VAL A 351 -1.12 -28.80 18.96
N CYS A 352 -0.94 -28.66 17.65
CA CYS A 352 -1.41 -27.53 16.86
C CYS A 352 -1.75 -28.03 15.45
N ASN A 353 -2.98 -27.85 14.99
CA ASN A 353 -3.36 -28.21 13.62
C ASN A 353 -4.66 -27.50 13.19
N VAL A 354 -5.01 -27.65 11.91
CA VAL A 354 -6.34 -27.30 11.38
C VAL A 354 -7.20 -28.54 11.37
N ILE A 355 -8.45 -28.42 11.82
CA ILE A 355 -9.45 -29.50 11.82
C ILE A 355 -10.77 -29.03 11.23
N GLU A 356 -11.55 -29.97 10.71
CA GLU A 356 -12.84 -29.71 10.07
C GLU A 356 -14.00 -29.73 11.07
N TYR A 357 -15.09 -29.02 10.75
CA TYR A 357 -16.39 -29.04 11.43
C TYR A 357 -16.43 -28.53 12.88
N GLU A 358 -15.34 -27.95 13.37
CA GLU A 358 -15.26 -27.41 14.73
C GLU A 358 -15.28 -25.87 14.76
N GLY A 359 -15.16 -25.23 13.59
CA GLY A 359 -15.24 -23.78 13.39
C GLY A 359 -16.67 -23.23 13.34
N LYS A 360 -16.79 -21.96 12.99
CA LYS A 360 -18.07 -21.28 12.82
C LYS A 360 -18.80 -21.86 11.61
N ASP A 361 -20.09 -22.13 11.74
CA ASP A 361 -20.90 -22.67 10.64
C ASP A 361 -20.34 -24.00 10.07
N GLU A 362 -19.74 -24.82 10.95
CA GLU A 362 -19.10 -26.11 10.63
C GLU A 362 -17.88 -25.98 9.68
N SER A 363 -17.23 -24.80 9.65
CA SER A 363 -15.97 -24.56 8.92
C SER A 363 -14.77 -25.29 9.53
N LYS A 364 -13.62 -25.14 8.87
CA LYS A 364 -12.35 -25.49 9.49
C LYS A 364 -12.01 -24.51 10.61
N CYS A 365 -11.16 -24.95 11.53
CA CYS A 365 -10.62 -24.08 12.58
C CYS A 365 -9.22 -24.53 13.01
N LEU A 366 -8.47 -23.61 13.59
CA LEU A 366 -7.23 -23.90 14.29
C LEU A 366 -7.53 -24.48 15.68
N PHE A 367 -6.94 -25.62 16.02
CA PHE A 367 -6.86 -26.05 17.42
C PHE A 367 -5.43 -25.92 17.95
N VAL A 368 -5.33 -25.59 19.23
CA VAL A 368 -4.09 -25.64 20.02
C VAL A 368 -4.40 -26.39 21.31
N LYS A 369 -3.66 -27.46 21.62
CA LYS A 369 -3.86 -28.26 22.83
C LYS A 369 -2.58 -28.45 23.63
N ASP A 370 -2.76 -28.90 24.86
CA ASP A 370 -1.69 -29.08 25.84
C ASP A 370 -0.82 -27.82 25.87
N GLU A 371 0.50 -27.94 25.86
CA GLU A 371 1.41 -26.78 25.86
C GLU A 371 1.80 -26.33 24.43
N GLY A 372 0.90 -26.52 23.47
CA GLY A 372 1.01 -25.99 22.11
C GLY A 372 0.86 -24.46 22.04
N LEU A 373 1.37 -23.89 20.95
CA LEU A 373 1.31 -22.45 20.66
C LEU A 373 1.19 -22.24 19.15
N ALA A 374 0.19 -21.47 18.72
CA ALA A 374 0.14 -20.91 17.37
C ALA A 374 0.31 -19.39 17.43
N TYR A 375 0.97 -18.79 16.43
CA TYR A 375 1.06 -17.33 16.38
C TYR A 375 1.25 -16.75 14.98
N GLN A 376 0.76 -15.52 14.78
CA GLN A 376 1.01 -14.71 13.59
C GLN A 376 1.68 -13.40 13.99
N ILE A 377 2.64 -12.95 13.16
CA ILE A 377 3.30 -11.64 13.30
C ILE A 377 2.80 -10.74 12.18
N ILE A 378 2.41 -9.53 12.53
CA ILE A 378 1.94 -8.49 11.61
C ILE A 378 2.90 -7.32 11.77
N ASP A 379 3.69 -7.07 10.73
CA ASP A 379 4.62 -5.94 10.69
C ASP A 379 3.91 -4.64 10.28
N SER A 380 4.69 -3.55 10.23
CA SER A 380 4.24 -2.24 9.74
C SER A 380 3.03 -1.70 10.51
N VAL A 381 2.95 -2.04 11.79
CA VAL A 381 1.99 -1.49 12.74
C VAL A 381 2.72 -0.50 13.61
N TYR A 382 2.26 0.75 13.62
CA TYR A 382 2.94 1.85 14.28
C TYR A 382 2.15 2.41 15.46
N GLU A 383 2.73 3.37 16.18
CA GLU A 383 2.04 4.02 17.30
C GLU A 383 0.69 4.61 16.87
N ASN A 384 -0.28 4.61 17.79
CA ASN A 384 -1.65 5.06 17.56
C ASN A 384 -2.45 4.24 16.55
N PHE A 385 -1.95 3.09 16.08
CA PHE A 385 -2.77 2.14 15.34
C PHE A 385 -3.92 1.61 16.21
N GLU A 386 -5.11 2.19 16.04
CA GLU A 386 -6.34 1.76 16.70
C GLU A 386 -6.92 0.55 15.97
N HIS A 387 -7.32 -0.49 16.70
CA HIS A 387 -7.78 -1.73 16.09
C HIS A 387 -8.69 -2.56 17.00
N THR A 388 -9.40 -3.50 16.36
CA THR A 388 -10.07 -4.62 17.03
C THR A 388 -9.52 -5.93 16.49
N LEU A 389 -8.98 -6.76 17.39
CA LEU A 389 -8.81 -8.19 17.13
C LEU A 389 -10.13 -8.88 17.49
N SER A 390 -10.66 -9.72 16.60
CA SER A 390 -11.81 -10.57 16.89
C SER A 390 -11.56 -12.00 16.43
N PHE A 391 -12.17 -12.96 17.11
CA PHE A 391 -12.13 -14.38 16.75
C PHE A 391 -13.30 -15.12 17.39
N TYR A 392 -13.71 -16.22 16.77
CA TYR A 392 -14.59 -17.20 17.41
C TYR A 392 -13.74 -18.21 18.18
N GLY A 393 -14.13 -18.54 19.41
CA GLY A 393 -13.36 -19.42 20.28
C GLY A 393 -14.22 -20.36 21.14
N LYS A 394 -13.70 -21.56 21.41
CA LYS A 394 -14.23 -22.51 22.41
C LYS A 394 -13.09 -23.36 23.00
N GLY A 395 -13.41 -24.14 24.02
CA GLY A 395 -12.47 -24.94 24.79
C GLY A 395 -11.88 -24.13 25.95
N LYS A 396 -10.62 -24.44 26.28
CA LYS A 396 -9.84 -23.86 27.37
C LYS A 396 -8.46 -23.42 26.88
N GLY A 397 -8.18 -22.13 26.94
CA GLY A 397 -6.90 -21.54 26.56
C GLY A 397 -7.00 -20.03 26.49
N LYS A 398 -6.05 -19.37 25.85
CA LYS A 398 -6.06 -17.91 25.74
C LYS A 398 -5.53 -17.40 24.41
N VAL A 399 -6.04 -16.23 24.02
CA VAL A 399 -5.50 -15.45 22.90
C VAL A 399 -4.85 -14.20 23.45
N VAL A 400 -3.61 -13.94 23.04
CA VAL A 400 -2.79 -12.83 23.53
C VAL A 400 -2.32 -11.96 22.36
N LEU A 401 -2.68 -10.69 22.40
CA LEU A 401 -2.24 -9.64 21.49
C LEU A 401 -1.05 -8.90 22.12
N ARG A 402 0.11 -8.91 21.47
CA ARG A 402 1.34 -8.25 21.95
C ARG A 402 1.80 -7.18 20.97
N TYR A 403 2.19 -6.02 21.49
CA TYR A 403 2.86 -4.96 20.75
C TYR A 403 4.35 -5.05 20.99
N TYR A 404 5.13 -5.02 19.91
CA TYR A 404 6.58 -5.08 19.98
C TYR A 404 7.20 -3.81 19.40
N GLY A 405 8.34 -3.44 19.99
CA GLY A 405 9.21 -2.41 19.46
C GLY A 405 10.02 -2.90 18.27
N ALA A 406 11.23 -2.35 18.10
CA ALA A 406 12.10 -2.68 16.97
C ALA A 406 12.58 -4.15 16.98
N THR A 407 12.57 -4.80 18.15
CA THR A 407 13.05 -6.18 18.34
C THR A 407 11.95 -7.11 18.84
N ASP A 408 12.08 -8.41 18.56
CA ASP A 408 11.15 -9.44 19.03
C ASP A 408 11.27 -9.77 20.53
N THR A 409 12.17 -9.10 21.26
CA THR A 409 12.33 -9.25 22.71
C THR A 409 11.73 -8.08 23.48
N GLU A 410 11.50 -6.94 22.83
CA GLU A 410 10.92 -5.75 23.43
C GLU A 410 9.39 -5.79 23.32
N ILE A 411 8.73 -6.40 24.31
CA ILE A 411 7.28 -6.31 24.46
C ILE A 411 6.94 -4.98 25.13
N LEU A 412 6.23 -4.11 24.40
CA LEU A 412 5.83 -2.79 24.89
C LEU A 412 4.56 -2.89 25.76
N GLU A 413 3.56 -3.62 25.27
CA GLU A 413 2.29 -3.86 25.94
C GLU A 413 1.69 -5.19 25.43
N PHE A 414 0.80 -5.80 26.21
CA PHE A 414 -0.03 -6.90 25.73
C PHE A 414 -1.43 -6.83 26.33
N LYS A 415 -2.38 -7.45 25.61
CA LYS A 415 -3.75 -7.69 26.05
C LYS A 415 -4.09 -9.15 25.81
N GLU A 416 -4.91 -9.74 26.68
CA GLU A 416 -5.29 -11.14 26.55
C GLU A 416 -6.76 -11.38 26.88
N VAL A 417 -7.30 -12.45 26.30
CA VAL A 417 -8.63 -12.98 26.57
C VAL A 417 -8.50 -14.46 26.84
N GLU A 418 -9.04 -14.89 27.98
CA GLU A 418 -9.21 -16.29 28.34
C GLU A 418 -10.48 -16.83 27.66
N VAL A 419 -10.36 -18.00 27.06
CA VAL A 419 -11.46 -18.80 26.53
C VAL A 419 -11.66 -19.96 27.49
N ASP A 420 -12.83 -20.03 28.12
CA ASP A 420 -13.29 -21.15 28.94
C ASP A 420 -14.78 -21.36 28.67
N SER A 421 -15.09 -22.10 27.60
CA SER A 421 -16.46 -22.33 27.14
C SER A 421 -16.55 -23.56 26.25
N ASP A 422 -17.54 -24.42 26.46
CA ASP A 422 -17.83 -25.53 25.53
C ASP A 422 -18.48 -25.04 24.22
N ASN A 423 -19.13 -23.87 24.25
CA ASN A 423 -19.75 -23.25 23.08
C ASN A 423 -18.79 -22.30 22.37
N LEU A 424 -18.92 -22.23 21.04
CA LEU A 424 -18.22 -21.26 20.21
C LEU A 424 -18.80 -19.85 20.43
N ASN A 425 -17.99 -18.93 20.95
CA ASN A 425 -18.36 -17.54 21.21
C ASN A 425 -17.46 -16.58 20.44
N LEU A 426 -17.99 -15.40 20.11
CA LEU A 426 -17.20 -14.29 19.59
C LEU A 426 -16.47 -13.59 20.74
N TYR A 427 -15.15 -13.45 20.60
CA TYR A 427 -14.29 -12.68 21.49
C TYR A 427 -13.68 -11.50 20.75
N MET A 428 -13.43 -10.41 21.47
CA MET A 428 -12.87 -9.17 20.91
C MET A 428 -11.84 -8.56 21.86
N ILE A 429 -10.77 -8.00 21.29
CA ILE A 429 -9.75 -7.22 22.00
C ILE A 429 -9.58 -5.90 21.25
N ASP A 430 -10.00 -4.81 21.89
CA ASP A 430 -9.73 -3.46 21.40
C ASP A 430 -8.36 -2.97 21.86
N GLY A 431 -7.64 -2.31 20.95
CA GLY A 431 -6.25 -1.92 21.16
C GLY A 431 -5.91 -0.59 20.50
N ILE A 432 -4.93 0.09 21.10
CA ILE A 432 -4.22 1.22 20.49
C ILE A 432 -2.74 0.90 20.67
N ALA A 433 -2.00 0.83 19.57
CA ALA A 433 -0.58 0.50 19.63
C ALA A 433 0.20 1.60 20.39
N PRO A 434 1.00 1.26 21.43
CA PRO A 434 1.76 2.24 22.18
C PRO A 434 2.90 2.85 21.35
N LYS A 435 3.47 3.93 21.87
CA LYS A 435 4.67 4.59 21.31
C LYS A 435 5.77 3.58 21.01
N ASN A 436 6.45 3.76 19.88
CA ASN A 436 7.52 2.89 19.34
C ASN A 436 7.08 1.50 18.84
N THR A 437 5.78 1.20 18.77
CA THR A 437 5.34 -0.07 18.15
C THR A 437 5.81 -0.15 16.70
N GLN A 438 6.25 -1.33 16.28
CA GLN A 438 6.62 -1.65 14.90
C GLN A 438 5.89 -2.89 14.35
N ARG A 439 5.39 -3.74 15.26
CA ARG A 439 4.71 -4.99 14.92
C ARG A 439 3.77 -5.43 16.03
N ILE A 440 2.77 -6.20 15.63
CA ILE A 440 1.88 -6.95 16.50
C ILE A 440 2.22 -8.44 16.39
N ARG A 441 2.09 -9.18 17.49
CA ARG A 441 2.04 -10.64 17.48
C ARG A 441 0.77 -11.10 18.18
N ILE A 442 0.05 -12.01 17.53
CA ILE A 442 -1.12 -12.66 18.11
C ILE A 442 -0.75 -14.10 18.40
N ASN A 443 -0.90 -14.51 19.66
CA ASN A 443 -0.69 -15.88 20.09
C ASN A 443 -2.01 -16.55 20.47
N VAL A 444 -2.09 -17.84 20.18
CA VAL A 444 -3.13 -18.76 20.62
C VAL A 444 -2.44 -19.82 21.45
N GLU A 445 -2.74 -19.85 22.74
CA GLU A 445 -2.01 -20.62 23.74
C GLU A 445 -2.97 -21.57 24.46
N SER A 446 -2.51 -22.80 24.70
CA SER A 446 -3.16 -23.74 25.61
C SER A 446 -2.22 -24.09 26.76
N SER A 447 -2.77 -24.72 27.80
CA SER A 447 -2.02 -25.34 28.90
C SER A 447 -2.20 -26.85 28.88
N LYS A 448 -1.29 -27.57 29.56
CA LYS A 448 -1.32 -29.04 29.68
C LYS A 448 -2.72 -29.56 30.07
N GLY A 449 -3.24 -30.50 29.29
CA GLY A 449 -4.56 -31.11 29.48
C GLY A 449 -5.75 -30.29 28.96
N ASN A 450 -5.53 -29.10 28.41
CA ASN A 450 -6.56 -28.26 27.81
C ASN A 450 -6.43 -28.22 26.28
N THR A 451 -7.48 -27.74 25.62
CA THR A 451 -7.51 -27.48 24.17
C THR A 451 -8.35 -26.23 23.92
N ILE A 452 -7.86 -25.33 23.09
CA ILE A 452 -8.60 -24.20 22.52
C ILE A 452 -8.78 -24.41 21.02
N TYR A 453 -9.96 -24.03 20.52
CA TYR A 453 -10.27 -23.97 19.10
C TYR A 453 -10.59 -22.53 18.76
N ILE A 454 -10.00 -22.01 17.68
CA ILE A 454 -10.32 -20.67 17.17
C ILE A 454 -10.54 -20.66 15.67
N ASP A 455 -11.39 -19.74 15.24
CA ASP A 455 -11.77 -19.56 13.85
C ASP A 455 -12.10 -18.09 13.57
N ASN A 456 -12.13 -17.70 12.29
CA ASN A 456 -12.53 -16.38 11.80
C ASN A 456 -11.78 -15.26 12.54
N VAL A 457 -10.46 -15.40 12.64
CA VAL A 457 -9.59 -14.43 13.29
C VAL A 457 -9.41 -13.22 12.37
N SER A 458 -9.67 -12.03 12.88
CA SER A 458 -9.51 -10.79 12.11
C SER A 458 -8.93 -9.67 12.96
N LEU A 459 -8.13 -8.80 12.33
CA LEU A 459 -7.57 -7.61 12.95
C LEU A 459 -7.82 -6.43 12.01
N TYR A 460 -8.80 -5.62 12.36
CA TYR A 460 -9.18 -4.44 11.59
C TYR A 460 -8.70 -3.17 12.27
N GLN A 461 -8.16 -2.25 11.48
CA GLN A 461 -7.92 -0.89 11.91
C GLN A 461 -9.27 -0.18 12.11
N LYS A 462 -9.38 0.66 13.14
CA LYS A 462 -10.59 1.45 13.44
C LYS A 462 -10.60 2.79 12.75
#